data_AF-A0A498SBG9-F1
#
_entry.id   AF-A0A498SBG9-F1
#
_cell.length_a   1.000
_cell.length_b   1.000
_cell.length_c   1.000
_cell.angle_alpha   90.00
_cell.angle_beta   90.00
_cell.angle_gamma   90.00
#
_symmetry.space_group_name_H-M   'P 1'
#
loop_
_entity.id
_entity.type
_entity.pdbx_description
1 polymer ?
#
loop_
_entity_poly.entity_id
_entity_poly.type
_entity_poly.pdbx_seq_one_letter_code
_entity_poly.pdbx_strand_id
1 'polypeptide(L)' 'MNERHNDGDRWVVRSAFIIECHVYPNGSWRADVVACQTPKGIEMHAGDEIMEDDVVRLHYLPLSASSINL' A
#
# COMPACT_ATOMS: atom_id res chain seq x y z
N MET A 1 -11.89 -16.45 -1.65
CA MET A 1 -10.78 -16.71 -0.71
C MET A 1 -11.01 -15.79 0.48
N ASN A 2 -11.23 -16.33 1.67
CA ASN A 2 -11.35 -15.53 2.89
C ASN A 2 -9.99 -15.49 3.56
N GLU A 3 -9.11 -14.60 3.07
CA GLU A 3 -7.84 -14.33 3.74
C GLU A 3 -8.13 -13.47 4.97
N ARG A 4 -7.57 -13.88 6.11
CA ARG A 4 -7.74 -13.20 7.39
C ARG A 4 -6.40 -12.57 7.73
N HIS A 5 -6.39 -11.25 7.83
CA HIS A 5 -5.20 -10.46 8.15
C HIS A 5 -5.22 -10.05 9.63
N ASN A 6 -4.06 -10.15 10.27
CA ASN A 6 -3.82 -9.66 11.62
C ASN A 6 -3.48 -8.16 11.60
N ASP A 7 -3.45 -7.55 12.77
CA ASP A 7 -2.96 -6.18 12.93
C ASP A 7 -1.49 -6.07 12.50
N GLY A 8 -1.18 -5.05 11.69
CA GLY A 8 0.14 -4.83 11.11
C GLY A 8 0.49 -5.74 9.92
N ASP A 9 -0.42 -6.63 9.49
CA ASP A 9 -0.18 -7.42 8.27
C ASP A 9 -0.09 -6.48 7.07
N ARG A 10 0.92 -6.73 6.22
CA ARG A 10 1.16 -5.98 4.99
C ARG A 10 1.14 -6.90 3.78
N TRP A 11 0.45 -6.49 2.72
CA TRP A 11 0.36 -7.27 1.48
C TRP A 11 0.27 -6.39 0.24
N VAL A 12 0.66 -6.96 -0.90
CA VAL A 12 0.67 -6.28 -2.19
C VAL A 12 -0.62 -6.58 -2.95
N VAL A 13 -1.34 -5.54 -3.36
CA VAL A 13 -2.54 -5.63 -4.19
C VAL A 13 -2.25 -5.06 -5.58
N ARG A 14 -2.75 -5.74 -6.62
CA ARG A 14 -2.57 -5.38 -8.03
C ARG A 14 -1.09 -5.18 -8.44
N SER A 15 -0.18 -5.89 -7.76
CA SER A 15 1.28 -5.82 -8.02
C SER A 15 1.89 -4.43 -7.85
N ALA A 16 1.24 -3.53 -7.10
CA ALA A 16 1.69 -2.15 -7.00
C ALA A 16 1.36 -1.45 -5.67
N PHE A 17 0.29 -1.83 -4.96
CA PHE A 17 -0.11 -1.14 -3.73
C PHE A 17 0.18 -1.98 -2.51
N ILE A 18 0.93 -1.45 -1.56
CA ILE A 18 1.15 -2.09 -0.27
C ILE A 18 0.07 -1.59 0.69
N ILE A 19 -0.76 -2.53 1.12
CA ILE A 19 -1.83 -2.30 2.10
C ILE A 19 -1.33 -2.75 3.46
N GLU A 20 -1.66 -1.99 4.51
CA GLU A 20 -1.48 -2.38 5.91
C GLU A 20 -2.84 -2.48 6.61
N CYS A 21 -3.02 -3.55 7.39
CA CYS A 21 -4.21 -3.72 8.24
C CYS A 21 -3.95 -3.10 9.62
N HIS A 22 -4.90 -2.29 10.08
CA HIS A 22 -4.94 -1.73 11.43
C HIS A 22 -6.16 -2.26 12.16
N VAL A 23 -5.98 -2.99 13.25
CA VAL A 23 -7.06 -3.48 14.12
C VAL A 23 -7.06 -2.66 15.40
N TYR A 24 -8.18 -1.99 15.67
CA TYR A 24 -8.34 -1.13 16.83
C TYR A 24 -8.83 -1.93 18.06
N PRO A 25 -8.58 -1.46 19.29
CA PRO A 25 -8.97 -2.16 20.52
C PRO A 25 -10.48 -2.44 20.65
N ASN A 26 -11.33 -1.66 19.97
CA ASN A 26 -12.78 -1.86 19.93
C ASN A 26 -13.23 -2.97 18.96
N GLY A 27 -12.28 -3.67 18.33
CA GLY A 27 -12.54 -4.73 17.35
C GLY A 27 -12.87 -4.22 15.94
N SER A 28 -12.92 -2.91 15.72
CA SER A 28 -12.98 -2.35 14.37
C SER A 28 -11.62 -2.47 13.68
N TRP A 29 -11.61 -2.50 12.36
CA TRP A 29 -10.39 -2.59 11.57
C TRP A 29 -10.46 -1.68 10.36
N ARG A 30 -9.29 -1.33 9.84
CA ARG A 30 -9.11 -0.53 8.62
C ARG A 30 -7.94 -1.06 7.82
N ALA A 31 -8.05 -1.04 6.50
CA ALA A 31 -6.95 -1.35 5.59
C ALA A 31 -6.58 -0.08 4.82
N ASP A 32 -5.33 0.37 4.95
CA ASP A 32 -4.84 1.60 4.35
C ASP A 32 -3.71 1.31 3.35
N VAL A 33 -3.66 2.08 2.26
CA VAL A 33 -2.52 2.05 1.33
C VAL A 33 -1.38 2.85 1.96
N VAL A 34 -0.33 2.16 2.41
CA VAL A 34 0.80 2.75 3.12
C VAL A 34 2.00 3.04 2.23
N ALA A 35 2.10 2.33 1.10
CA ALA A 35 3.17 2.52 0.12
C ALA A 35 2.77 1.95 -1.25
N CYS A 36 3.55 2.29 -2.26
CA CYS A 36 3.56 1.59 -3.54
C CYS A 36 4.74 0.64 -3.62
N GLN A 37 4.68 -0.31 -4.54
CA GLN A 37 5.78 -1.18 -4.90
C GLN A 37 6.06 -1.01 -6.39
N THR A 38 7.34 -0.91 -6.75
CA THR A 38 7.77 -0.90 -8.15
C THR A 38 7.67 -2.29 -8.80
N PRO A 39 7.80 -2.38 -10.14
CA PRO A 39 7.91 -3.67 -10.81
C PRO A 39 9.07 -4.56 -10.31
N LYS A 40 10.18 -3.97 -9.81
CA LYS A 40 11.29 -4.74 -9.21
C LYS A 40 11.11 -5.04 -7.73
N GLY A 41 10.02 -4.60 -7.14
CA GLY A 41 9.66 -4.91 -5.77
C GLY A 41 10.10 -3.87 -4.74
N ILE A 42 10.60 -2.71 -5.16
CA ILE A 42 11.05 -1.63 -4.27
C ILE A 42 9.83 -0.92 -3.68
N GLU A 43 9.81 -0.77 -2.36
CA GLU A 43 8.80 0.00 -1.65
C GLU A 43 9.02 1.50 -1.82
N MET A 44 7.94 2.24 -2.12
CA MET A 44 7.89 3.68 -2.33
C MET A 44 6.85 4.34 -1.44
N HIS A 45 7.25 5.37 -0.72
CA HIS A 45 6.37 6.21 0.08
C HIS A 45 6.01 7.52 -0.63
N ALA A 46 5.09 8.27 -0.03
CA ALA A 46 4.59 9.51 -0.61
C ALA A 46 5.71 10.56 -0.62
N GLY A 47 5.95 11.14 -1.79
CA GLY A 47 7.06 12.06 -2.01
C GLY A 47 8.39 11.40 -2.37
N ASP A 48 8.48 10.06 -2.37
CA ASP A 48 9.66 9.38 -2.89
C ASP A 48 9.74 9.54 -4.42
N GLU A 49 10.95 9.80 -4.90
CA GLU A 49 11.31 9.76 -6.30
C GLU A 49 12.38 8.70 -6.49
N ILE A 50 12.08 7.67 -7.26
CA ILE A 50 13.07 6.65 -7.64
C ILE A 50 13.11 6.49 -9.15
N MET A 51 14.30 6.15 -9.63
CA MET A 51 14.53 5.75 -11.01
C MET A 51 14.79 4.24 -11.05
N GLU A 52 13.91 3.51 -11.71
CA GLU A 52 14.15 2.12 -12.08
C GLU A 52 14.31 2.03 -13.60
N ASP A 53 15.51 1.73 -14.06
CA ASP A 53 15.89 1.70 -15.48
C ASP A 53 15.56 3.00 -16.25
N ASP A 54 15.70 2.99 -17.58
CA ASP A 54 15.53 4.16 -18.47
C ASP A 54 14.07 4.68 -18.56
N VAL A 55 13.11 4.14 -17.80
CA VAL A 55 11.68 4.47 -17.98
C VAL A 55 10.92 4.56 -16.65
N VAL A 56 10.25 5.71 -16.49
CA VAL A 56 9.23 6.11 -15.50
C VAL A 56 9.76 6.69 -14.18
N ARG A 57 9.74 8.03 -14.08
CA ARG A 57 9.60 8.72 -12.80
C ARG A 57 8.26 8.33 -12.19
N LEU A 58 8.28 7.55 -11.13
CA LEU A 58 7.10 7.23 -10.35
C LEU A 58 6.95 8.31 -9.27
N HIS A 59 5.86 9.08 -9.33
CA HIS A 59 5.46 9.98 -8.25
C HIS A 59 4.30 9.34 -7.50
N TYR A 60 4.51 8.96 -6.26
CA TYR A 60 3.40 8.61 -5.38
C TYR A 60 2.81 9.89 -4.77
N LEU A 61 1.69 10.34 -5.34
CA LEU A 61 0.86 11.35 -4.72
C LEU A 61 0.05 10.68 -3.60
N PRO A 62 -0.01 11.26 -2.39
CA PRO A 62 -0.84 10.70 -1.33
C PRO A 62 -2.28 10.69 -1.83
N LEU A 63 -2.82 9.49 -2.07
CA LEU A 63 -4.25 9.31 -2.30
C LEU A 63 -4.93 9.82 -1.03
N SER A 64 -5.56 10.98 -1.10
CA SER A 64 -6.33 11.53 0.00
C SER A 64 -7.37 10.49 0.41
N ALA A 65 -7.07 9.78 1.51
CA ALA A 65 -7.88 8.80 2.24
C ALA A 65 -9.26 8.52 1.64
N SER A 66 -9.29 7.91 0.46
CA SER A 66 -10.52 7.44 -0.15
C SER A 66 -10.59 6.00 0.27
N SER A 67 -11.41 5.72 1.28
CA SER A 67 -11.71 4.37 1.75
C SER A 67 -11.95 3.48 0.53
N ILE A 68 -10.97 2.63 0.21
CA ILE A 68 -11.14 1.63 -0.83
C ILE A 68 -12.07 0.60 -0.19
N ASN A 69 -13.36 0.65 -0.51
CA ASN A 69 -14.25 -0.48 -0.27
C ASN A 69 -13.73 -1.62 -1.15
N LEU A 70 -13.00 -2.55 -0.50
CA LEU A 70 -12.66 -3.85 -1.04
C LEU A 70 -13.91 -4.75 -1.05
#